data_AF-B0DMG3-F1
#
_entry.id   AF-B0DMG3-F1
#
_cell.length_a   1.000
_cell.length_b   1.000
_cell.length_c   1.000
_cell.angle_alpha   90.00
_cell.angle_beta   90.00
_cell.angle_gamma   90.00
#
_symmetry.space_group_name_H-M   'P 1'
#
loop_
_entity.id
_entity.type
_entity.pdbx_description
1 polymer ?
#
loop_
_entity_poly.entity_id
_entity_poly.type
_entity_poly.pdbx_seq_one_letter_code
_entity_poly.pdbx_strand_id
1 'polypeptide(L)'
;MSGTGQKPKSQAAPPQKGKVTTTRQTRPIDTEVQERGKTRATGAVETDEDEHEIGDSEKGRSFLEGRLLMVPAGALLTLGALATTLFQIAAMPGVALPAVNAVRAVAFLLRDVELEVVAEDIRDIANAQLNELTNDLKTFTEVLTEKVMEELEKKTEVLKEKTVELAAVVEKAAQQAGNTASSPYRDALTRTASGAPMDANPRLAAKENIRQ
;
A
#
# COMPACT_ATOMS: atom_id res chain seq x y z
N MET A 1 -53.35 9.52 2.88
CA MET A 1 -54.17 8.39 3.37
C MET A 1 -54.17 8.42 4.88
N SER A 2 -55.30 8.13 5.50
CA SER A 2 -55.56 8.43 6.92
C SER A 2 -54.81 7.54 7.90
N GLY A 3 -54.53 8.08 9.09
CA GLY A 3 -54.00 7.32 10.23
C GLY A 3 -55.07 7.01 11.29
N THR A 4 -54.56 6.50 12.43
CA THR A 4 -55.16 6.46 13.77
C THR A 4 -56.51 5.76 13.98
N GLY A 5 -56.43 4.56 14.56
CA GLY A 5 -57.04 4.26 15.87
C GLY A 5 -58.46 3.67 15.91
N GLN A 6 -58.63 2.64 16.77
CA GLN A 6 -59.55 2.65 17.93
C GLN A 6 -59.73 1.24 18.54
N LYS A 7 -59.68 1.16 19.88
CA LYS A 7 -60.54 0.30 20.71
C LYS A 7 -61.45 1.24 21.51
N PRO A 8 -62.70 0.87 21.83
CA PRO A 8 -62.96 0.48 23.22
C PRO A 8 -64.09 -0.57 23.46
N LYS A 9 -64.20 -0.96 24.75
CA LYS A 9 -65.27 -1.66 25.52
C LYS A 9 -66.72 -1.50 24.96
N SER A 10 -67.70 -2.39 25.16
CA SER A 10 -68.12 -3.02 26.44
C SER A 10 -69.25 -4.09 26.29
N GLN A 11 -69.37 -4.97 27.30
CA GLN A 11 -70.56 -5.67 27.87
C GLN A 11 -71.83 -5.99 27.04
N ALA A 12 -72.25 -7.27 27.09
CA ALA A 12 -73.51 -7.73 27.75
C ALA A 12 -73.56 -9.28 27.88
N ALA A 13 -74.35 -9.81 28.81
CA ALA A 13 -74.56 -11.25 29.05
C ALA A 13 -76.01 -11.52 29.54
N PRO A 14 -76.34 -12.74 30.03
CA PRO A 14 -76.92 -13.92 29.37
C PRO A 14 -78.47 -14.00 29.57
N PRO A 15 -79.19 -15.13 29.30
CA PRO A 15 -79.38 -16.15 30.37
C PRO A 15 -79.83 -17.61 29.97
N GLN A 16 -79.77 -18.54 30.97
CA GLN A 16 -80.61 -19.78 31.15
C GLN A 16 -80.46 -20.97 30.15
N LYS A 17 -80.57 -22.28 30.47
CA LYS A 17 -80.92 -23.16 31.65
C LYS A 17 -80.27 -24.57 31.43
N GLY A 18 -80.11 -25.52 32.38
CA GLY A 18 -80.31 -25.46 33.85
C GLY A 18 -80.62 -26.77 34.64
N LYS A 19 -79.92 -27.93 34.46
CA LYS A 19 -80.01 -29.15 35.32
C LYS A 19 -78.67 -29.95 35.30
N VAL A 20 -77.90 -30.29 36.35
CA VAL A 20 -78.05 -30.61 37.81
C VAL A 20 -77.90 -32.14 38.10
N THR A 21 -76.67 -32.52 38.53
CA THR A 21 -76.28 -33.45 39.64
C THR A 21 -76.77 -34.93 39.58
N THR A 22 -76.02 -36.00 39.88
CA THR A 22 -75.08 -36.32 40.99
C THR A 22 -74.25 -37.58 40.61
N THR A 23 -73.00 -37.81 41.06
CA THR A 23 -72.65 -38.65 42.24
C THR A 23 -71.14 -38.61 42.53
N ARG A 24 -70.76 -38.73 43.82
CA ARG A 24 -69.39 -38.63 44.36
C ARG A 24 -69.08 -39.82 45.27
N GLN A 25 -68.00 -40.55 45.01
CA GLN A 25 -67.35 -41.52 45.91
C GLN A 25 -65.83 -41.47 45.64
N THR A 26 -65.02 -40.84 46.52
CA THR A 26 -64.22 -41.40 47.64
C THR A 26 -62.83 -41.92 47.24
N ARG A 27 -61.77 -41.26 47.76
CA ARG A 27 -60.33 -41.64 47.70
C ARG A 27 -60.02 -42.76 48.73
N PRO A 28 -58.85 -43.45 48.70
CA PRO A 28 -57.52 -42.92 49.09
C PRO A 28 -56.45 -43.00 47.96
N ILE A 29 -55.53 -42.05 47.82
CA ILE A 29 -54.15 -41.99 48.39
C ILE A 29 -53.24 -43.11 47.85
N ASP A 30 -52.34 -42.73 46.95
CA ASP A 30 -50.97 -43.23 46.88
C ASP A 30 -50.03 -42.01 46.78
N THR A 31 -48.89 -42.06 47.47
CA THR A 31 -47.96 -40.94 47.65
C THR A 31 -46.55 -41.37 47.32
N GLU A 32 -46.14 -41.28 46.05
CA GLU A 32 -44.76 -41.56 45.64
C GLU A 32 -44.09 -40.36 44.96
N VAL A 33 -43.37 -39.62 45.82
CA VAL A 33 -42.05 -39.04 45.62
C VAL A 33 -41.73 -38.48 44.21
N GLN A 34 -41.81 -37.15 44.12
CA GLN A 34 -41.10 -36.36 43.13
C GLN A 34 -39.58 -36.43 43.38
N GLU A 35 -38.87 -37.39 42.77
CA GLU A 35 -37.42 -37.50 42.98
C GLU A 35 -36.64 -36.47 42.15
N ARG A 36 -36.17 -35.45 42.87
CA ARG A 36 -35.35 -34.35 42.37
C ARG A 36 -33.88 -34.76 42.39
N GLY A 37 -33.28 -34.84 41.20
CA GLY A 37 -31.84 -34.62 41.02
C GLY A 37 -30.99 -35.84 40.68
N LYS A 38 -30.63 -35.95 39.41
CA LYS A 38 -29.30 -36.43 39.00
C LYS A 38 -28.69 -35.40 38.05
N THR A 39 -27.90 -34.49 38.61
CA THR A 39 -26.90 -33.73 37.87
C THR A 39 -26.00 -34.74 37.17
N ARG A 40 -26.18 -34.92 35.86
CA ARG A 40 -25.30 -35.77 35.06
C ARG A 40 -23.96 -35.05 34.99
N ALA A 41 -23.00 -35.51 35.79
CA ALA A 41 -21.64 -35.02 35.73
C ALA A 41 -21.15 -35.12 34.28
N THR A 42 -20.52 -34.06 33.78
CA THR A 42 -19.65 -34.13 32.61
C THR A 42 -18.61 -35.21 32.90
N GLY A 43 -18.75 -36.36 32.26
CA GLY A 43 -17.75 -37.42 32.36
C GLY A 43 -16.41 -36.86 31.91
N ALA A 44 -15.37 -37.10 32.70
CA ALA A 44 -14.02 -37.02 32.16
C ALA A 44 -13.96 -38.01 30.98
N VAL A 45 -13.53 -37.53 29.82
CA VAL A 45 -13.16 -38.44 28.73
C VAL A 45 -11.80 -38.98 29.12
N GLU A 46 -11.80 -40.14 29.76
CA GLU A 46 -10.60 -40.99 29.81
C GLU A 46 -10.35 -41.42 28.36
N THR A 47 -9.41 -40.74 27.71
CA THR A 47 -8.94 -41.11 26.37
C THR A 47 -8.07 -42.34 26.52
N ASP A 48 -8.65 -43.52 26.34
CA ASP A 48 -7.90 -44.77 26.30
C ASP A 48 -6.97 -44.74 25.07
N GLU A 49 -5.66 -44.55 25.30
CA GLU A 49 -4.68 -44.45 24.21
C GLU A 49 -4.62 -45.75 23.38
N ASP A 50 -4.96 -46.88 24.01
CA ASP A 50 -5.04 -48.21 23.40
C ASP A 50 -6.20 -48.38 22.37
N GLU A 51 -7.19 -47.48 22.33
CA GLU A 51 -8.24 -47.49 21.30
C GLU A 51 -7.81 -46.79 19.98
N HIS A 52 -6.65 -46.13 19.95
CA HIS A 52 -6.24 -45.28 18.84
C HIS A 52 -5.24 -45.96 17.89
N GLU A 53 -5.72 -46.48 16.75
CA GLU A 53 -4.89 -47.14 15.71
C GLU A 53 -3.76 -46.27 15.12
N ILE A 54 -3.81 -44.94 15.31
CA ILE A 54 -2.87 -43.96 14.75
C ILE A 54 -2.17 -43.21 15.88
N GLY A 55 -0.96 -43.68 16.24
CA GLY A 55 -0.14 -43.08 17.30
C GLY A 55 0.97 -42.12 16.84
N ASP A 56 1.17 -41.93 15.53
CA ASP A 56 2.23 -41.07 14.99
C ASP A 56 1.85 -40.47 13.62
N SER A 57 2.60 -39.44 13.20
CA SER A 57 2.34 -38.69 11.97
C SER A 57 2.65 -39.47 10.69
N GLU A 58 3.53 -40.47 10.74
CA GLU A 58 3.88 -41.31 9.59
C GLU A 58 2.73 -42.29 9.29
N LYS A 59 2.24 -43.00 10.30
CA LYS A 59 1.03 -43.83 10.20
C LYS A 59 -0.20 -43.00 9.85
N GLY A 60 -0.36 -41.82 10.45
CA GLY A 60 -1.47 -40.92 10.14
C GLY A 60 -1.46 -40.49 8.67
N ARG A 61 -0.28 -40.13 8.15
CA ARG A 61 -0.09 -39.84 6.73
C ARG A 61 -0.38 -41.07 5.85
N SER A 62 0.20 -42.23 6.16
CA SER A 62 -0.03 -43.47 5.42
C SER A 62 -1.50 -43.88 5.39
N PHE A 63 -2.24 -43.66 6.49
CA PHE A 63 -3.68 -43.87 6.56
C PHE A 63 -4.45 -42.91 5.62
N LEU A 64 -4.15 -41.61 5.65
CA LEU A 64 -4.82 -40.61 4.82
C LEU A 64 -4.54 -40.81 3.32
N GLU A 65 -3.30 -41.14 2.95
CA GLU A 65 -2.92 -41.47 1.57
C GLU A 65 -3.55 -42.80 1.12
N GLY A 66 -3.52 -43.83 1.97
CA GLY A 66 -4.14 -45.14 1.70
C GLY A 66 -5.68 -45.11 1.59
N ARG A 67 -6.34 -44.13 2.25
CA ARG A 67 -7.78 -43.85 2.09
C ARG A 67 -8.10 -42.88 0.95
N LEU A 68 -7.10 -42.43 0.18
CA LEU A 68 -7.23 -41.43 -0.89
C LEU A 68 -7.79 -40.07 -0.42
N LEU A 69 -7.64 -39.75 0.87
CA LEU A 69 -8.03 -38.46 1.45
C LEU A 69 -6.96 -37.39 1.19
N MET A 70 -5.68 -37.80 1.12
CA MET A 70 -4.56 -36.97 0.63
C MET A 70 -4.13 -37.44 -0.75
N VAL A 71 -4.20 -36.53 -1.75
CA VAL A 71 -3.79 -36.78 -3.14
C VAL A 71 -3.04 -35.55 -3.67
N PRO A 72 -1.90 -35.71 -4.35
CA PRO A 72 -1.17 -36.97 -4.59
C PRO A 72 -0.46 -37.47 -3.32
N ALA A 73 -0.27 -38.79 -3.23
CA ALA A 73 0.56 -39.38 -2.18
C ALA A 73 2.01 -38.85 -2.26
N GLY A 74 2.66 -38.65 -1.13
CA GLY A 74 3.98 -38.00 -1.07
C GLY A 74 3.98 -36.47 -1.20
N ALA A 75 2.83 -35.81 -1.39
CA ALA A 75 2.74 -34.34 -1.44
C ALA A 75 3.25 -33.65 -0.16
N LEU A 76 3.70 -32.40 -0.28
CA LEU A 76 4.01 -31.58 0.90
C LEU A 76 2.74 -31.34 1.73
N LEU A 77 2.86 -31.45 3.06
CA LEU A 77 1.75 -31.27 3.98
C LEU A 77 1.51 -29.77 4.19
N THR A 78 0.43 -29.23 3.61
CA THR A 78 0.00 -27.85 3.84
C THR A 78 -1.25 -27.78 4.71
N LEU A 79 -1.49 -26.63 5.35
CA LEU A 79 -2.70 -26.39 6.14
C LEU A 79 -3.96 -26.51 5.28
N GLY A 80 -3.94 -26.01 4.04
CA GLY A 80 -5.04 -26.11 3.09
C GLY A 80 -5.31 -27.53 2.61
N ALA A 81 -4.26 -28.37 2.49
CA ALA A 81 -4.43 -29.80 2.23
C ALA A 81 -5.10 -30.51 3.41
N LEU A 82 -4.66 -30.23 4.64
CA LEU A 82 -5.26 -30.76 5.88
C LEU A 82 -6.70 -30.29 6.08
N ALA A 83 -7.00 -29.01 5.85
CA ALA A 83 -8.38 -28.51 5.89
C ALA A 83 -9.26 -29.25 4.87
N THR A 84 -8.73 -29.50 3.66
CA THR A 84 -9.44 -30.22 2.61
C THR A 84 -9.67 -31.70 2.97
N THR A 85 -8.71 -32.38 3.60
CA THR A 85 -8.89 -33.78 4.06
C THR A 85 -9.93 -33.86 5.18
N LEU A 86 -9.93 -32.92 6.12
CA LEU A 86 -10.95 -32.83 7.17
C LEU A 86 -12.36 -32.57 6.59
N PHE A 87 -12.49 -31.73 5.56
CA PHE A 87 -13.78 -31.57 4.86
C PHE A 87 -14.26 -32.86 4.19
N GLN A 88 -13.35 -33.66 3.63
CA GLN A 88 -13.67 -34.98 3.05
C GLN A 88 -14.06 -36.00 4.13
N ILE A 89 -13.33 -36.07 5.24
CA ILE A 89 -13.65 -36.91 6.41
C ILE A 89 -15.05 -36.56 6.94
N ALA A 90 -15.36 -35.27 7.09
CA ALA A 90 -16.67 -34.79 7.50
C ALA A 90 -17.78 -34.97 6.44
N ALA A 91 -17.46 -35.46 5.24
CA ALA A 91 -18.40 -35.85 4.20
C ALA A 91 -18.52 -37.37 4.03
N MET A 92 -17.74 -38.16 4.79
CA MET A 92 -17.84 -39.63 4.75
C MET A 92 -19.17 -40.12 5.35
N PRO A 93 -19.76 -41.20 4.80
CA PRO A 93 -20.96 -41.81 5.35
C PRO A 93 -20.67 -42.43 6.73
N GLY A 94 -21.64 -42.37 7.63
CA GLY A 94 -21.55 -42.95 8.99
C GLY A 94 -21.00 -42.01 10.07
N VAL A 95 -20.46 -40.83 9.70
CA VAL A 95 -20.00 -39.84 10.68
C VAL A 95 -21.20 -39.13 11.33
N ALA A 96 -21.26 -39.14 12.67
CA ALA A 96 -22.34 -38.49 13.42
C ALA A 96 -22.27 -36.95 13.29
N LEU A 97 -23.42 -36.28 13.22
CA LEU A 97 -23.51 -34.83 13.02
C LEU A 97 -22.66 -33.97 13.99
N PRO A 98 -22.53 -34.29 15.29
CA PRO A 98 -21.62 -33.55 16.18
C PRO A 98 -20.15 -33.65 15.74
N ALA A 99 -19.71 -34.82 15.29
CA ALA A 99 -18.34 -35.02 14.78
C ALA A 99 -18.14 -34.32 13.44
N VAL A 100 -19.12 -34.36 12.53
CA VAL A 100 -19.11 -33.58 11.28
C VAL A 100 -18.90 -32.09 11.56
N ASN A 101 -19.64 -31.54 12.53
CA ASN A 101 -19.53 -30.12 12.89
C ASN A 101 -18.18 -29.78 13.54
N ALA A 102 -17.67 -30.63 14.45
CA ALA A 102 -16.37 -30.44 15.09
C ALA A 102 -15.22 -30.46 14.06
N VAL A 103 -15.20 -31.48 13.18
CA VAL A 103 -14.18 -31.63 12.13
C VAL A 103 -14.23 -30.46 11.15
N ARG A 104 -15.43 -30.00 10.76
CA ARG A 104 -15.58 -28.81 9.90
C ARG A 104 -15.13 -27.51 10.58
N ALA A 105 -15.40 -27.34 11.87
CA ALA A 105 -14.95 -26.16 12.62
C ALA A 105 -13.41 -26.07 12.62
N VAL A 106 -12.73 -27.18 12.91
CA VAL A 106 -11.25 -27.26 12.83
C VAL A 106 -10.76 -27.00 11.41
N ALA A 107 -11.42 -27.55 10.38
CA ALA A 107 -11.05 -27.31 8.99
C ALA A 107 -11.17 -25.84 8.55
N PHE A 108 -12.14 -25.08 9.10
CA PHE A 108 -12.21 -23.64 8.88
C PHE A 108 -11.09 -22.88 9.61
N LEU A 109 -10.86 -23.17 10.89
CA LEU A 109 -9.78 -22.53 11.65
C LEU A 109 -8.38 -22.75 11.04
N LEU A 110 -8.11 -23.94 10.48
CA LEU A 110 -6.85 -24.20 9.77
C LEU A 110 -6.69 -23.34 8.50
N ARG A 111 -7.79 -22.97 7.82
CA ARG A 111 -7.75 -22.03 6.69
C ARG A 111 -7.54 -20.59 7.14
N ASP A 112 -8.12 -20.19 8.27
CA ASP A 112 -7.90 -18.86 8.83
C ASP A 112 -6.42 -18.69 9.21
N VAL A 113 -5.81 -19.70 9.85
CA VAL A 113 -4.36 -19.71 10.14
C VAL A 113 -3.50 -19.69 8.86
N GLU A 114 -3.87 -20.44 7.82
CA GLU A 114 -3.17 -20.40 6.53
C GLU A 114 -3.23 -19.00 5.88
N LEU A 115 -4.38 -18.33 5.96
CA LEU A 115 -4.55 -16.96 5.46
C LEU A 115 -3.77 -15.94 6.28
N GLU A 116 -3.69 -16.09 7.61
CA GLU A 116 -2.89 -15.23 8.47
C GLU A 116 -1.40 -15.32 8.16
N VAL A 117 -0.85 -16.54 8.01
CA VAL A 117 0.56 -16.76 7.63
C VAL A 117 0.86 -16.17 6.26
N VAL A 118 0.02 -16.42 5.25
CA VAL A 118 0.20 -15.85 3.90
C VAL A 118 0.09 -14.32 3.91
N ALA A 119 -0.77 -13.74 4.77
CA ALA A 119 -0.87 -12.29 4.93
C ALA A 119 0.33 -11.67 5.66
N GLU A 120 1.01 -12.41 6.54
CA GLU A 120 2.28 -12.04 7.14
C GLU A 120 3.41 -12.05 6.11
N ASP A 121 3.58 -13.15 5.36
CA ASP A 121 4.57 -13.27 4.27
C ASP A 121 4.43 -12.13 3.24
N ILE A 122 3.20 -11.83 2.80
CA ILE A 122 2.93 -10.73 1.86
C ILE A 122 3.30 -9.36 2.46
N ARG A 123 3.05 -9.14 3.75
CA ARG A 123 3.39 -7.90 4.45
C ARG A 123 4.91 -7.73 4.51
N ASP A 124 5.64 -8.79 4.79
CA ASP A 124 7.10 -8.75 4.90
C ASP A 124 7.78 -8.59 3.54
N ILE A 125 7.25 -9.20 2.49
CA ILE A 125 7.66 -8.92 1.10
C ILE A 125 7.43 -7.44 0.75
N ALA A 126 6.25 -6.88 1.08
CA ALA A 126 5.94 -5.49 0.80
C ALA A 126 6.85 -4.52 1.59
N ASN A 127 7.15 -4.84 2.86
CA ASN A 127 8.09 -4.08 3.68
C ASN A 127 9.52 -4.14 3.10
N ALA A 128 9.98 -5.31 2.64
CA ALA A 128 11.28 -5.47 2.02
C ALA A 128 11.40 -4.64 0.72
N GLN A 129 10.42 -4.74 -0.17
CA GLN A 129 10.37 -3.95 -1.42
C GLN A 129 10.29 -2.45 -1.17
N LEU A 130 9.55 -2.01 -0.16
CA LEU A 130 9.46 -0.59 0.21
C LEU A 130 10.81 -0.07 0.76
N ASN A 131 11.51 -0.88 1.56
CA ASN A 131 12.83 -0.53 2.07
C ASN A 131 13.89 -0.46 0.95
N GLU A 132 13.87 -1.41 0.01
CA GLU A 132 14.71 -1.41 -1.19
C GLU A 132 14.46 -0.14 -2.04
N LEU A 133 13.20 0.12 -2.41
CA LEU A 133 12.81 1.33 -3.14
C LEU A 133 13.21 2.63 -2.42
N THR A 134 13.13 2.66 -1.09
CA THR A 134 13.54 3.82 -0.29
C THR A 134 15.05 4.04 -0.34
N ASN A 135 15.85 2.97 -0.32
CA ASN A 135 17.30 3.05 -0.47
C ASN A 135 17.71 3.45 -1.90
N ASP A 136 17.04 2.92 -2.92
CA ASP A 136 17.25 3.31 -4.33
C ASP A 136 16.90 4.78 -4.56
N LEU A 137 15.77 5.26 -4.02
CA LEU A 137 15.39 6.66 -4.11
C LEU A 137 16.38 7.57 -3.38
N LYS A 138 16.89 7.13 -2.22
CA LYS A 138 17.91 7.86 -1.46
C LYS A 138 19.20 7.98 -2.26
N THR A 139 19.76 6.87 -2.75
CA THR A 139 21.01 6.86 -3.53
C THR A 139 20.86 7.63 -4.85
N PHE A 140 19.72 7.53 -5.52
CA PHE A 140 19.39 8.35 -6.69
C PHE A 140 19.37 9.84 -6.35
N THR A 141 18.79 10.21 -5.21
CA THR A 141 18.72 11.62 -4.76
C THR A 141 20.11 12.15 -4.40
N GLU A 142 20.95 11.34 -3.73
CA GLU A 142 22.34 11.68 -3.42
C GLU A 142 23.14 11.95 -4.71
N VAL A 143 23.13 11.01 -5.67
CA VAL A 143 23.79 11.17 -6.98
C VAL A 143 23.22 12.36 -7.78
N LEU A 144 21.92 12.65 -7.67
CA LEU A 144 21.33 13.82 -8.30
C LEU A 144 21.81 15.12 -7.64
N THR A 145 21.91 15.18 -6.31
CA THR A 145 22.44 16.37 -5.61
C THR A 145 23.91 16.61 -5.93
N GLU A 146 24.74 15.57 -6.03
CA GLU A 146 26.14 15.67 -6.46
C GLU A 146 26.23 16.28 -7.86
N LYS A 147 25.54 15.71 -8.85
CA LYS A 147 25.53 16.22 -10.24
C LYS A 147 25.00 17.64 -10.37
N VAL A 148 24.00 18.01 -9.58
CA VAL A 148 23.48 19.39 -9.54
C VAL A 148 24.53 20.34 -8.97
N MET A 149 25.27 19.95 -7.93
CA MET A 149 26.38 20.75 -7.41
C MET A 149 27.52 20.90 -8.43
N GLU A 150 27.95 19.81 -9.09
CA GLU A 150 28.97 19.85 -10.16
C GLU A 150 28.56 20.80 -11.31
N GLU A 151 27.31 20.72 -11.78
CA GLU A 151 26.81 21.64 -12.80
C GLU A 151 26.76 23.10 -12.32
N LEU A 152 26.41 23.33 -11.05
CA LEU A 152 26.32 24.67 -10.47
C LEU A 152 27.70 25.31 -10.32
N GLU A 153 28.69 24.55 -9.87
CA GLU A 153 30.08 24.97 -9.77
C GLU A 153 30.65 25.31 -11.15
N LYS A 154 30.52 24.40 -12.12
CA LYS A 154 30.94 24.61 -13.51
C LYS A 154 30.27 25.83 -14.16
N LYS A 155 28.97 26.05 -13.95
CA LYS A 155 28.28 27.26 -14.43
C LYS A 155 28.77 28.52 -13.73
N THR A 156 29.13 28.44 -12.45
CA THR A 156 29.69 29.56 -11.67
C THR A 156 31.10 29.93 -12.15
N GLU A 157 31.94 28.97 -12.50
CA GLU A 157 33.25 29.21 -13.12
C GLU A 157 33.12 29.92 -14.46
N VAL A 158 32.30 29.39 -15.38
CA VAL A 158 32.02 30.03 -16.68
C VAL A 158 31.45 31.44 -16.51
N LEU A 159 30.67 31.70 -15.45
CA LEU A 159 30.16 33.04 -15.15
C LEU A 159 31.26 33.98 -14.66
N LYS A 160 32.21 33.51 -13.85
CA LYS A 160 33.39 34.27 -13.41
C LYS A 160 34.27 34.63 -14.60
N GLU A 161 34.60 33.67 -15.45
CA GLU A 161 35.41 33.89 -16.66
C GLU A 161 34.77 34.96 -17.56
N LYS A 162 33.49 34.81 -17.90
CA LYS A 162 32.76 35.79 -18.73
C LYS A 162 32.65 37.17 -18.07
N THR A 163 32.64 37.24 -16.75
CA THR A 163 32.64 38.51 -16.01
C THR A 163 34.01 39.21 -16.12
N VAL A 164 35.11 38.45 -16.08
CA VAL A 164 36.47 38.98 -16.31
C VAL A 164 36.65 39.41 -17.77
N GLU A 165 36.17 38.61 -18.74
CA GLU A 165 36.16 38.99 -20.16
C GLU A 165 35.36 40.28 -20.39
N LEU A 166 34.16 40.38 -19.81
CA LEU A 166 33.32 41.57 -19.91
C LEU A 166 34.00 42.79 -19.28
N ALA A 167 34.64 42.64 -18.12
CA ALA A 167 35.41 43.72 -17.49
C ALA A 167 36.56 44.19 -18.39
N ALA A 168 37.31 43.27 -19.03
CA ALA A 168 38.37 43.61 -19.98
C ALA A 168 37.86 44.28 -21.26
N VAL A 169 36.66 43.90 -21.75
CA VAL A 169 35.98 44.57 -22.87
C VAL A 169 35.53 45.98 -22.48
N VAL A 170 34.96 46.16 -21.28
CA VAL A 170 34.56 47.47 -20.75
C VAL A 170 35.77 48.36 -20.53
N GLU A 171 36.89 47.83 -20.02
CA GLU A 171 38.12 48.59 -19.86
C GLU A 171 38.69 49.03 -21.22
N LYS A 172 38.76 48.14 -22.21
CA LYS A 172 39.17 48.51 -23.58
C LYS A 172 38.25 49.57 -24.20
N ALA A 173 36.93 49.44 -24.02
CA ALA A 173 35.97 50.45 -24.48
C ALA A 173 36.16 51.80 -23.77
N ALA A 174 36.43 51.80 -22.47
CA ALA A 174 36.72 53.00 -21.69
C ALA A 174 38.05 53.66 -22.10
N GLN A 175 39.11 52.87 -22.34
CA GLN A 175 40.38 53.36 -22.89
C GLN A 175 40.19 53.96 -24.30
N GLN A 176 39.39 53.31 -25.14
CA GLN A 176 39.09 53.78 -26.50
C GLN A 176 38.23 55.07 -26.50
N ALA A 177 37.32 55.23 -25.52
CA ALA A 177 36.57 56.46 -25.29
C ALA A 177 37.42 57.58 -24.63
N GLY A 178 38.42 57.21 -23.82
CA GLY A 178 39.41 58.14 -23.25
C GLY A 178 40.38 58.67 -24.30
N ASN A 179 40.72 57.86 -25.31
CA ASN A 179 41.66 58.20 -26.37
C ASN A 179 41.06 59.11 -27.47
N THR A 180 40.26 60.11 -27.09
CA THR A 180 39.59 61.07 -28.00
C THR A 180 40.52 62.15 -28.57
N ALA A 181 41.83 62.03 -28.34
CA ALA A 181 42.85 62.98 -28.77
C ALA A 181 43.09 63.05 -30.29
N SER A 182 42.58 62.07 -31.07
CA SER A 182 42.68 62.11 -32.54
C SER A 182 41.48 61.44 -33.21
N SER A 183 40.36 62.18 -33.27
CA SER A 183 39.29 61.88 -34.23
C SER A 183 39.59 62.66 -35.52
N PRO A 184 39.73 62.00 -36.70
CA PRO A 184 39.98 62.70 -37.96
C PRO A 184 38.83 63.65 -38.32
N TYR A 185 37.62 63.43 -37.79
CA TYR A 185 36.49 64.33 -37.97
C TYR A 185 36.61 65.60 -37.12
N ARG A 186 37.13 65.51 -35.88
CA ARG A 186 37.48 66.73 -35.11
C ARG A 186 38.60 67.49 -35.79
N ASP A 187 39.64 66.78 -36.23
CA ASP A 187 40.81 67.40 -36.86
C ASP A 187 40.44 68.15 -38.15
N ALA A 188 39.54 67.58 -38.97
CA ALA A 188 38.95 68.25 -40.12
C ALA A 188 38.16 69.52 -39.75
N LEU A 189 37.33 69.49 -38.70
CA LEU A 189 36.58 70.67 -38.24
C LEU A 189 37.50 71.77 -37.66
N THR A 190 38.55 71.42 -36.91
CA THR A 190 39.52 72.41 -36.43
C THR A 190 40.34 72.99 -37.58
N ARG A 191 40.64 72.21 -38.61
CA ARG A 191 41.37 72.68 -39.80
C ARG A 191 40.54 73.66 -40.64
N THR A 192 39.22 73.45 -40.76
CA THR A 192 38.32 74.44 -41.40
C THR A 192 38.07 75.66 -40.51
N ALA A 193 38.01 75.52 -39.19
CA ALA A 193 37.86 76.66 -38.27
C ALA A 193 39.13 77.52 -38.14
N SER A 194 40.32 76.94 -38.35
CA SER A 194 41.62 77.64 -38.23
C SER A 194 42.02 78.46 -39.46
N GLY A 195 41.25 78.43 -40.56
CA GLY A 195 41.51 79.26 -41.73
C GLY A 195 42.84 79.03 -42.46
N ALA A 196 43.47 77.86 -42.28
CA ALA A 196 44.71 77.52 -42.98
C ALA A 196 44.45 77.33 -44.49
N PRO A 197 45.31 77.87 -45.38
CA PRO A 197 45.07 77.81 -46.81
C PRO A 197 45.14 76.38 -47.37
N MET A 198 44.24 76.05 -48.29
CA MET A 198 44.34 74.89 -49.18
C MET A 198 45.44 75.13 -50.21
N ASP A 199 46.69 74.81 -49.86
CA ASP A 199 47.82 75.01 -50.77
C ASP A 199 48.26 73.71 -51.50
N ALA A 200 48.80 73.91 -52.70
CA ALA A 200 49.49 72.96 -53.57
C ALA A 200 48.73 71.68 -53.98
N ASN A 201 47.96 71.80 -55.08
CA ASN A 201 47.70 70.67 -55.97
C ASN A 201 49.05 70.08 -56.44
N PRO A 202 49.38 68.80 -56.12
CA PRO A 202 50.76 68.29 -56.20
C PRO A 202 51.37 68.25 -57.61
N ARG A 203 50.56 68.45 -58.66
CA ARG A 203 51.03 68.57 -60.05
C ARG A 203 51.69 69.90 -60.39
N LEU A 204 51.50 70.96 -59.60
CA LEU A 204 52.08 72.28 -59.88
C LEU A 204 53.49 72.46 -59.29
N ALA A 205 53.72 71.98 -58.06
CA ALA A 205 55.02 72.09 -57.38
C ALA A 205 56.18 71.37 -58.11
N ALA A 206 55.88 70.37 -58.94
CA ALA A 206 56.88 69.64 -59.72
C ALA A 206 57.43 70.40 -60.94
N LYS A 207 56.78 71.50 -61.37
CA LYS A 207 57.12 72.18 -62.63
C LYS A 207 58.11 73.35 -62.48
N GLU A 208 58.32 73.85 -61.27
CA GLU A 208 59.15 75.05 -61.02
C GLU A 208 60.63 74.70 -60.73
N ASN A 209 60.93 73.46 -60.33
CA ASN A 209 62.28 72.97 -59.98
C ASN A 209 63.14 72.47 -61.17
N ILE A 210 62.84 72.86 -62.41
CA ILE A 210 63.53 72.36 -63.63
C ILE A 210 64.29 73.45 -64.40
N ARG A 211 64.43 74.67 -63.84
CA ARG A 211 65.35 75.70 -64.37
C ARG A 211 66.07 76.50 -63.27
N GLN A 212 67.16 75.92 -62.78
CA GLN A 212 68.41 76.63 -62.46
C GLN A 212 69.56 75.89 -63.15
#